data_AF-A0A7W8GJB6-F1
#
_entry.id   AF-A0A7W8GJB6-F1
#
_cell.length_a   1.000
_cell.length_b   1.000
_cell.length_c   1.000
_cell.angle_alpha   90.00
_cell.angle_beta   90.00
_cell.angle_gamma   90.00
#
_symmetry.space_group_name_H-M   'P 1'
#
loop_
_entity.id
_entity.type
_entity.pdbx_description
1 polymer ?
#
loop_
_entity_poly.entity_id
_entity_poly.type
_entity_poly.pdbx_seq_one_letter_code
_entity_poly.pdbx_strand_id
1 'polypeptide(L)'
;MAELVYSPRQAADALGVSGAALRRASAEYETAFGDLKRDARGGRQFTPEAVDRLRLAFAAVHAGRVASVEVALTMLRDEGGLPAQLDRPTSRANEAETLARAVAGEIVTELRGDLQAVREENLALRLELAALREAQGQVLELRDVLKGMIAGMSGQADALREVNRRLDHLSGVIVAERVREEMGGHLWPVRGATTVSADVREAVRDEVEGLRVRLHAAAPAPALGRGLFARMWAAAWGKGR
;
A
#
# COMPACT_ATOMS: atom_id res chain seq x y z
N MET A 1 -36.34 -16.90 58.90
CA MET A 1 -35.15 -17.18 58.06
C MET A 1 -35.23 -16.23 56.88
N ALA A 2 -34.14 -15.55 56.51
CA ALA A 2 -34.15 -14.63 55.37
C ALA A 2 -34.37 -15.44 54.09
N GLU A 3 -35.44 -15.14 53.37
CA GLU A 3 -35.75 -15.76 52.08
C GLU A 3 -34.63 -15.38 51.10
N LEU A 4 -33.92 -16.37 50.55
CA LEU A 4 -32.81 -16.12 49.63
C LEU A 4 -33.40 -15.65 48.30
N VAL A 5 -33.21 -14.38 47.98
CA VAL A 5 -33.76 -13.79 46.76
C VAL A 5 -32.63 -13.40 45.80
N TYR A 6 -32.77 -13.81 44.54
CA TYR A 6 -31.83 -13.47 43.47
C TYR A 6 -32.24 -12.16 42.79
N SER A 7 -31.27 -11.27 42.60
CA SER A 7 -31.42 -10.13 41.68
C SER A 7 -31.50 -10.63 40.22
N PRO A 8 -32.03 -9.83 39.28
CA PRO A 8 -32.12 -10.23 37.87
C PRO A 8 -30.78 -10.66 37.26
N ARG A 9 -29.68 -10.02 37.66
CA ARG A 9 -28.34 -10.39 37.20
C ARG A 9 -27.93 -11.78 37.70
N GLN A 10 -28.10 -12.03 39.00
CA GLN A 10 -27.76 -13.32 39.59
C GLN A 10 -28.63 -14.46 39.03
N ALA A 11 -29.92 -14.20 38.79
CA ALA A 11 -30.81 -15.18 38.16
C ALA A 11 -30.38 -15.49 36.73
N ALA A 12 -29.97 -14.48 35.94
CA ALA A 12 -29.47 -14.69 34.58
C ALA A 12 -28.19 -15.53 34.57
N ASP A 13 -27.25 -15.20 35.47
CA ASP A 13 -25.99 -15.93 35.62
C ASP A 13 -26.24 -17.39 36.06
N ALA A 14 -27.15 -17.63 37.02
CA ALA A 14 -27.52 -18.96 37.50
C ALA A 14 -28.25 -19.83 36.47
N LEU A 15 -28.84 -19.20 35.45
CA LEU A 15 -29.50 -19.87 34.34
C LEU A 15 -28.61 -19.97 33.09
N GLY A 16 -27.47 -19.28 33.05
CA GLY A 16 -26.60 -19.21 31.89
C GLY A 16 -27.23 -18.51 30.68
N VAL A 17 -28.18 -17.60 30.90
CA VAL A 17 -28.93 -16.91 29.84
C VAL A 17 -28.66 -15.41 29.83
N SER A 18 -28.86 -14.77 28.68
CA SER A 18 -28.77 -13.31 28.60
C SER A 18 -29.89 -12.63 29.41
N GLY A 19 -29.61 -11.43 29.94
CA GLY A 19 -30.63 -10.66 30.66
C GLY A 19 -31.87 -10.34 29.81
N ALA A 20 -31.74 -10.22 28.48
CA ALA A 20 -32.86 -10.04 27.57
C ALA A 20 -33.73 -11.31 27.47
N ALA A 21 -33.11 -12.49 27.42
CA ALA A 21 -33.83 -13.76 27.46
C ALA A 21 -34.55 -13.95 28.81
N LEU A 22 -33.87 -13.65 29.92
CA LEU A 22 -34.48 -13.71 31.25
C LEU A 22 -35.70 -12.78 31.35
N ARG A 23 -35.62 -11.54 30.86
CA ARG A 23 -36.75 -10.59 30.92
C ARG A 23 -38.01 -11.09 30.21
N ARG A 24 -37.85 -11.76 29.06
CA ARG A 24 -38.96 -12.37 28.32
C ARG A 24 -39.54 -13.55 29.08
N ALA A 25 -38.69 -14.49 29.49
CA ALA A 25 -39.10 -15.64 30.28
C ALA A 25 -39.71 -15.26 31.64
N SER A 26 -39.31 -14.14 32.22
CA SER A 26 -39.90 -13.62 33.47
C SER A 26 -41.34 -13.15 33.26
N ALA A 27 -41.65 -12.53 32.12
CA ALA A 27 -43.02 -12.14 31.82
C ALA A 27 -43.91 -13.37 31.63
N GLU A 28 -43.40 -14.38 30.90
CA GLU A 28 -44.08 -15.68 30.73
C GLU A 28 -44.27 -16.40 32.07
N TYR A 29 -43.28 -16.32 32.96
CA TYR A 29 -43.38 -16.86 34.32
C TYR A 29 -44.47 -16.14 35.14
N GLU A 30 -44.53 -14.81 35.08
CA GLU A 30 -45.55 -14.03 35.79
C GLU A 30 -46.97 -14.39 35.32
N THR A 31 -47.15 -14.66 34.01
CA THR A 31 -48.42 -15.18 33.48
C THR A 31 -48.76 -16.57 34.01
N ALA A 32 -47.77 -17.46 34.12
CA ALA A 32 -47.99 -18.85 34.54
C ALA A 32 -48.14 -19.02 36.06
N PHE A 33 -47.34 -18.34 36.88
CA PHE A 33 -47.23 -18.58 38.32
C PHE A 33 -47.56 -17.36 39.20
N GLY A 34 -47.93 -16.24 38.58
CA GLY A 34 -48.23 -14.98 39.27
C GLY A 34 -47.01 -14.06 39.40
N ASP A 35 -47.28 -12.84 39.85
CA ASP A 35 -46.29 -11.76 39.89
C ASP A 35 -45.06 -12.12 40.75
N LEU A 36 -43.87 -11.87 40.20
CA LEU A 36 -42.63 -11.98 40.95
C LEU A 36 -42.56 -10.87 42.00
N LYS A 37 -41.89 -11.18 43.12
CA LYS A 37 -41.62 -10.17 44.15
C LYS A 37 -40.87 -8.99 43.54
N ARG A 38 -41.11 -7.80 44.08
CA ARG A 38 -40.43 -6.58 43.64
C ARG A 38 -39.63 -5.98 44.79
N ASP A 39 -38.44 -5.48 44.47
CA ASP A 39 -37.62 -4.73 45.42
C ASP A 39 -38.19 -3.31 45.64
N ALA A 40 -37.59 -2.57 46.58
CA ALA A 40 -37.97 -1.19 46.88
C ALA A 40 -37.82 -0.22 45.69
N ARG A 41 -37.17 -0.64 44.60
CA ARG A 41 -36.97 0.13 43.36
C ARG A 41 -37.84 -0.39 42.20
N GLY A 42 -38.76 -1.34 42.47
CA GLY A 42 -39.66 -1.94 41.48
C GLY A 42 -39.04 -3.04 40.61
N GLY A 43 -37.78 -3.41 40.86
CA GLY A 43 -37.07 -4.48 40.16
C GLY A 43 -37.55 -5.86 40.58
N ARG A 44 -37.66 -6.79 39.61
CA ARG A 44 -38.06 -8.18 39.88
C ARG A 44 -37.04 -8.91 40.74
N GLN A 45 -37.56 -9.69 41.67
CA GLN A 45 -36.82 -10.48 42.64
C GLN A 45 -37.23 -11.96 42.46
N PHE A 46 -36.24 -12.82 42.22
CA PHE A 46 -36.46 -14.22 41.89
C PHE A 46 -36.23 -15.07 43.14
N THR A 47 -37.24 -15.82 43.57
CA THR A 47 -37.04 -16.83 44.61
C THR A 47 -36.30 -18.04 44.03
N PRO A 48 -35.69 -18.91 44.87
CA PRO A 48 -34.99 -20.09 44.39
C PRO A 48 -35.92 -21.01 43.57
N GLU A 49 -37.19 -21.13 43.98
CA GLU A 49 -38.18 -21.92 43.25
C GLU A 49 -38.47 -21.35 41.86
N ALA A 50 -38.51 -20.02 41.71
CA ALA A 50 -38.70 -19.38 40.41
C ALA A 50 -37.51 -19.64 39.49
N VAL A 51 -36.28 -19.55 40.01
CA VAL A 51 -35.06 -19.88 39.26
C VAL A 51 -35.06 -21.35 38.84
N ASP A 52 -35.43 -22.27 39.73
CA ASP A 52 -35.47 -23.70 39.43
C ASP A 52 -36.50 -24.05 38.36
N ARG A 53 -37.71 -23.49 38.43
CA ARG A 53 -38.75 -23.67 37.40
C ARG A 53 -38.31 -23.11 36.05
N LEU A 54 -37.71 -21.93 36.03
CA LEU A 54 -37.15 -21.35 34.81
C LEU A 54 -36.02 -22.21 34.24
N ARG A 55 -35.15 -22.77 35.10
CA ARG A 55 -34.07 -23.69 34.68
C ARG A 55 -34.65 -24.93 34.00
N LEU A 56 -35.68 -25.53 34.60
CA LEU A 56 -36.38 -26.69 34.03
C LEU A 56 -37.03 -26.35 32.69
N ALA A 57 -37.68 -25.20 32.59
CA ALA A 57 -38.31 -24.73 31.35
C ALA A 57 -37.28 -24.50 30.24
N PHE A 58 -36.18 -23.81 30.52
CA PHE A 58 -35.09 -23.62 29.54
C PHE A 58 -34.49 -24.95 29.11
N ALA A 59 -34.25 -25.88 30.05
CA ALA A 59 -33.73 -27.20 29.73
C ALA A 59 -34.67 -28.00 28.83
N ALA A 60 -35.99 -27.89 29.02
CA ALA A 60 -36.97 -28.56 28.17
C ALA A 60 -36.97 -28.02 26.73
N VAL A 61 -36.86 -26.70 26.56
CA VAL A 61 -36.77 -26.06 25.25
C VAL A 61 -35.47 -26.43 24.55
N HIS A 62 -34.33 -26.38 25.26
CA HIS A 62 -33.02 -26.72 24.68
C HIS A 62 -32.94 -28.19 24.28
N ALA A 63 -33.58 -29.07 25.06
CA ALA A 63 -33.72 -30.48 24.70
C ALA A 63 -34.74 -30.74 23.58
N GLY A 64 -35.44 -29.71 23.09
CA GLY A 64 -36.47 -29.83 22.05
C GLY A 64 -37.72 -30.59 22.49
N ARG A 65 -37.97 -30.68 23.81
CA ARG A 65 -39.13 -31.38 24.37
C ARG A 65 -40.42 -30.58 24.26
N VAL A 66 -40.29 -29.26 24.24
CA VAL A 66 -41.38 -28.28 24.17
C VAL A 66 -40.98 -27.14 23.25
N ALA A 67 -41.96 -26.53 22.58
CA ALA A 67 -41.71 -25.53 21.55
C ALA A 67 -41.24 -24.17 22.11
N SER A 68 -41.62 -23.83 23.34
CA SER A 68 -41.31 -22.55 23.97
C SER A 68 -41.21 -22.65 25.49
N VAL A 69 -40.62 -21.62 26.10
CA VAL A 69 -40.47 -21.50 27.56
C VAL A 69 -41.84 -21.35 28.23
N GLU A 70 -42.74 -20.53 27.65
CA GLU A 70 -44.14 -20.43 28.04
C GLU A 70 -44.84 -21.79 28.15
N VAL A 71 -44.77 -22.62 27.10
CA VAL A 71 -45.39 -23.96 27.10
C VAL A 71 -44.78 -24.86 28.17
N ALA A 72 -43.48 -24.75 28.40
CA ALA A 72 -42.81 -25.50 29.46
C ALA A 72 -43.30 -25.08 30.86
N LEU A 73 -43.51 -23.78 31.07
CA LEU A 73 -43.96 -23.21 32.34
C LEU A 73 -45.44 -23.53 32.62
N THR A 74 -46.30 -23.51 31.61
CA THR A 74 -47.71 -23.92 31.76
C THR A 74 -47.82 -25.41 32.06
N MET A 75 -47.06 -26.27 31.38
CA MET A 75 -47.01 -27.71 31.70
C MET A 75 -46.52 -27.97 33.14
N LEU A 76 -45.49 -27.25 33.60
CA LEU A 76 -45.02 -27.34 34.99
C LEU A 76 -46.09 -26.90 36.01
N ARG A 77 -46.98 -25.98 35.64
CA ARG A 77 -48.09 -25.53 36.49
C ARG A 77 -49.22 -26.55 36.54
N ASP A 78 -49.63 -27.04 35.37
CA ASP A 78 -50.87 -27.79 35.21
C ASP A 78 -50.69 -29.31 35.45
N GLU A 79 -49.58 -29.88 34.97
CA GLU A 79 -49.32 -31.32 35.02
C GLU A 79 -48.26 -31.72 36.06
N GLY A 80 -47.63 -30.74 36.72
CA GLY A 80 -46.62 -30.97 37.75
C GLY A 80 -45.31 -31.59 37.25
N GLY A 81 -45.12 -31.68 35.93
CA GLY A 81 -43.93 -32.28 35.31
C GLY A 81 -43.79 -31.94 33.83
N LEU A 82 -42.56 -32.04 33.31
CA LEU A 82 -42.26 -31.87 31.88
C LEU A 82 -42.23 -33.24 31.20
N PRO A 83 -42.58 -33.33 29.90
CA PRO A 83 -42.56 -34.60 29.17
C PRO A 83 -41.18 -35.28 29.28
N ALA A 84 -41.19 -36.61 29.46
CA ALA A 84 -39.98 -37.42 29.50
C ALA A 84 -39.19 -37.24 28.20
N GLN A 85 -37.86 -37.31 28.30
CA GLN A 85 -36.96 -37.19 27.15
C GLN A 85 -37.29 -38.28 26.14
N LEU A 86 -37.91 -37.90 25.02
CA LEU A 86 -38.02 -38.78 23.87
C LEU A 86 -36.62 -38.97 23.31
N ASP A 87 -36.07 -40.18 23.43
CA ASP A 87 -34.84 -40.56 22.76
C ASP A 87 -35.02 -40.33 21.26
N ARG A 88 -34.44 -39.25 20.76
CA ARG A 88 -34.33 -39.02 19.31
C ARG A 88 -33.62 -40.24 18.72
N PRO A 89 -34.09 -40.80 17.60
CA PRO A 89 -33.38 -41.88 16.94
C PRO A 89 -31.98 -41.39 16.54
N THR A 90 -30.97 -41.83 17.29
CA THR A 90 -29.57 -41.41 17.21
C THR A 90 -28.96 -41.69 15.83
N SER A 91 -29.49 -42.66 15.08
CA SER A 91 -28.99 -43.04 13.75
C SER A 91 -28.96 -41.88 12.75
N ARG A 92 -30.08 -41.16 12.58
CA ARG A 92 -30.15 -40.06 11.58
C ARG A 92 -29.35 -38.82 12.00
N ALA A 93 -29.24 -38.57 13.30
CA ALA A 93 -28.42 -37.48 13.82
C ALA A 93 -26.92 -37.77 13.61
N ASN A 94 -26.50 -39.01 13.83
CA ASN A 94 -25.11 -39.44 13.61
C ASN A 94 -24.73 -39.42 12.12
N GLU A 95 -25.63 -39.81 11.21
CA GLU A 95 -25.42 -39.72 9.77
C GLU A 95 -25.27 -38.26 9.29
N ALA A 96 -26.15 -37.36 9.76
CA ALA A 96 -26.08 -35.94 9.43
C ALA A 96 -24.79 -35.29 9.98
N GLU A 97 -24.37 -35.66 11.18
CA GLU A 97 -23.13 -35.16 11.76
C GLU A 97 -21.89 -35.69 11.01
N THR A 98 -21.93 -36.94 10.55
CA THR A 98 -20.84 -37.53 9.76
C THR A 98 -20.71 -36.83 8.40
N LEU A 99 -21.83 -36.57 7.72
CA LEU A 99 -21.86 -35.81 6.47
C LEU A 99 -21.38 -34.37 6.69
N ALA A 100 -21.82 -33.71 7.77
CA ALA A 100 -21.39 -32.35 8.09
C ALA A 100 -19.87 -32.27 8.35
N ARG A 101 -19.30 -33.27 9.05
CA ARG A 101 -17.84 -33.35 9.26
C ARG A 101 -17.09 -33.62 7.96
N ALA A 102 -17.62 -34.45 7.07
CA ALA A 102 -17.02 -34.72 5.77
C ALA A 102 -16.97 -33.45 4.91
N VAL A 103 -18.10 -32.76 4.77
CA VAL A 103 -18.19 -31.50 4.02
C VAL A 103 -17.31 -30.40 4.64
N ALA A 104 -17.31 -30.29 5.97
CA ALA A 104 -16.43 -29.35 6.66
C ALA A 104 -14.95 -29.69 6.43
N GLY A 105 -14.60 -30.97 6.37
CA GLY A 105 -13.25 -31.43 6.04
C GLY A 105 -12.82 -30.99 4.64
N GLU A 106 -13.69 -31.20 3.64
CA GLU A 106 -13.45 -30.80 2.24
C GLU A 106 -13.25 -29.28 2.13
N ILE A 107 -14.16 -28.49 2.70
CA ILE A 107 -14.06 -27.02 2.70
C ILE A 107 -12.75 -26.56 3.39
N VAL A 108 -12.37 -27.18 4.50
CA VAL A 108 -11.11 -26.84 5.19
C VAL A 108 -9.90 -27.18 4.33
N THR A 109 -9.93 -28.28 3.57
CA THR A 109 -8.83 -28.61 2.65
C THR A 109 -8.74 -27.65 1.47
N GLU A 110 -9.88 -27.26 0.89
CA GLU A 110 -9.95 -26.28 -0.19
C GLU A 110 -9.43 -24.92 0.28
N LEU A 111 -9.96 -24.40 1.40
CA LEU A 111 -9.53 -23.13 1.98
C LEU A 111 -8.03 -23.11 2.34
N ARG A 112 -7.47 -24.25 2.74
CA ARG A 112 -6.02 -24.36 2.98
C ARG A 112 -5.22 -24.27 1.69
N GLY A 113 -5.70 -24.91 0.62
CA GLY A 113 -5.12 -24.80 -0.72
C GLY A 113 -5.14 -23.35 -1.22
N ASP A 114 -6.29 -22.70 -1.15
CA ASP A 114 -6.46 -21.30 -1.56
C ASP A 114 -5.57 -20.35 -0.75
N LEU A 115 -5.51 -20.53 0.58
CA LEU A 115 -4.63 -19.73 1.44
C LEU A 115 -3.16 -19.94 1.10
N GLN A 116 -2.75 -21.15 0.70
CA GLN A 116 -1.39 -21.41 0.27
C GLN A 116 -1.09 -20.73 -1.06
N ALA A 117 -1.98 -20.84 -2.06
CA ALA A 117 -1.84 -20.19 -3.35
C ALA A 117 -1.71 -18.66 -3.20
N VAL A 118 -2.58 -18.05 -2.37
CA VAL A 118 -2.52 -16.61 -2.09
C VAL A 118 -1.20 -16.21 -1.41
N ARG A 119 -0.65 -17.06 -0.52
CA ARG A 119 0.65 -16.79 0.11
C ARG A 119 1.80 -16.84 -0.90
N GLU A 120 1.77 -17.81 -1.80
CA GLU A 120 2.78 -17.95 -2.87
C GLU A 120 2.73 -16.74 -3.82
N GLU A 121 1.53 -16.31 -4.23
CA GLU A 121 1.34 -15.11 -5.04
C GLU A 121 1.82 -13.85 -4.31
N ASN A 122 1.51 -13.71 -3.01
CA ASN A 122 1.96 -12.56 -2.23
C ASN A 122 3.49 -12.49 -2.11
N LEU A 123 4.16 -13.65 -2.01
CA LEU A 123 5.62 -13.72 -2.02
C LEU A 123 6.19 -13.33 -3.38
N ALA A 124 5.62 -13.82 -4.48
CA ALA A 124 6.02 -13.45 -5.83
C ALA A 124 5.90 -11.94 -6.07
N LEU A 125 4.75 -11.34 -5.72
CA LEU A 125 4.52 -9.91 -5.85
C LEU A 125 5.49 -9.07 -5.01
N ARG A 126 5.86 -9.55 -3.81
CA ARG A 126 6.86 -8.85 -2.98
C ARG A 126 8.24 -8.85 -3.61
N LEU A 127 8.64 -9.95 -4.25
CA LEU A 127 9.91 -10.05 -4.98
C LEU A 127 9.90 -9.12 -6.20
N GLU A 128 8.80 -9.09 -6.96
CA GLU A 128 8.65 -8.18 -8.09
C GLU A 128 8.71 -6.70 -7.65
N LEU A 129 8.02 -6.33 -6.57
CA LEU A 129 8.08 -4.98 -6.01
C LEU A 129 9.49 -4.61 -5.54
N ALA A 130 10.24 -5.55 -4.98
CA ALA A 130 11.63 -5.32 -4.59
C ALA A 130 12.51 -5.04 -5.83
N ALA A 131 12.37 -5.86 -6.88
CA ALA A 131 13.11 -5.66 -8.14
C ALA A 131 12.76 -4.32 -8.81
N LEU A 132 11.48 -3.93 -8.81
CA LEU A 132 11.05 -2.64 -9.35
C LEU A 132 11.65 -1.45 -8.59
N ARG A 133 11.74 -1.54 -7.26
CA ARG A 133 12.38 -0.50 -6.43
C ARG A 133 13.87 -0.39 -6.71
N GLU A 134 14.56 -1.52 -6.88
CA GLU A 134 15.97 -1.54 -7.26
C GLU A 134 16.19 -0.89 -8.63
N ALA A 135 15.38 -1.27 -9.62
CA ALA A 135 15.41 -0.66 -10.96
C ALA A 135 15.14 0.86 -10.91
N GLN A 136 14.20 1.31 -10.08
CA GLN A 136 13.94 2.73 -9.88
C GLN A 136 15.16 3.44 -9.27
N GLY A 137 15.86 2.82 -8.32
CA GLY A 137 17.12 3.33 -7.78
C GLY A 137 18.18 3.52 -8.86
N GLN A 138 18.39 2.50 -9.70
CA GLN A 138 19.34 2.56 -10.82
C GLN A 138 18.99 3.66 -11.83
N VAL A 139 17.70 3.87 -12.13
CA VAL A 139 17.26 4.96 -13.02
C VAL A 139 17.57 6.34 -12.43
N LEU A 140 17.41 6.51 -11.11
CA LEU A 140 17.75 7.77 -10.45
C LEU A 140 19.27 8.03 -10.48
N GLU A 141 20.08 7.01 -10.25
CA GLU A 141 21.55 7.11 -10.39
C GLU A 141 21.95 7.51 -11.81
N LEU A 142 21.39 6.84 -12.83
CA LEU A 142 21.66 7.18 -14.23
C LEU A 142 21.24 8.61 -14.57
N ARG A 143 20.09 9.07 -14.05
CA ARG A 143 19.63 10.44 -14.23
C ARG A 143 20.63 11.44 -13.63
N ASP A 144 21.18 11.15 -12.45
CA ASP A 144 22.10 12.05 -11.78
C ASP A 144 23.47 12.07 -12.47
N VAL A 145 23.94 10.93 -12.99
CA VAL A 145 25.10 10.86 -13.91
C VAL A 145 24.87 11.71 -15.15
N LEU A 146 23.71 11.58 -15.82
CA LEU A 146 23.37 12.38 -17.00
C LEU A 146 23.34 13.88 -16.70
N LYS A 147 22.78 14.29 -15.56
CA LYS A 147 22.81 15.69 -15.11
C LYS A 147 24.25 16.20 -14.95
N GLY A 148 25.14 15.39 -14.35
CA GLY A 148 26.56 15.70 -14.23
C GLY A 148 27.24 15.87 -15.59
N MET A 149 26.97 14.98 -16.54
CA MET A 149 27.49 15.07 -17.91
C MET A 149 27.00 16.34 -18.62
N ILE A 150 25.71 16.66 -18.53
CA ILE A 150 25.14 17.88 -19.15
C ILE A 150 25.78 19.14 -18.55
N ALA A 151 25.93 19.20 -17.23
CA ALA A 151 26.60 20.33 -16.58
C ALA A 151 28.05 20.47 -17.04
N GLY A 152 28.79 19.36 -17.14
CA GLY A 152 30.16 19.34 -17.66
C GLY A 152 30.25 19.82 -19.11
N MET A 153 29.37 19.33 -19.98
CA MET A 153 29.30 19.76 -21.39
C MET A 153 28.93 21.24 -21.54
N SER A 154 28.00 21.75 -20.73
CA SER A 154 27.67 23.18 -20.71
C SER A 154 28.87 24.03 -20.30
N GLY A 155 29.63 23.60 -19.29
CA GLY A 155 30.88 24.27 -18.90
C GLY A 155 31.95 24.25 -20.01
N GLN A 156 32.07 23.15 -20.74
CA GLN A 156 32.94 23.08 -21.92
C GLN A 156 32.49 24.04 -23.03
N ALA A 157 31.18 24.14 -23.28
CA ALA A 157 30.64 25.08 -24.26
C ALA A 157 30.87 26.54 -23.84
N ASP A 158 30.76 26.86 -22.55
CA ASP A 158 31.07 28.19 -22.02
C ASP A 158 32.56 28.53 -22.17
N ALA A 159 33.46 27.57 -21.89
CA ALA A 159 34.89 27.72 -22.07
C ALA A 159 35.28 27.96 -23.53
N LEU A 160 34.69 27.21 -24.47
CA LEU A 160 34.89 27.43 -25.91
C LEU A 160 34.39 28.82 -26.35
N ARG A 161 33.25 29.28 -25.82
CA ARG A 161 32.74 30.64 -26.09
C ARG A 161 33.66 31.73 -25.55
N GLU A 162 34.33 31.51 -24.41
CA GLU A 162 35.33 32.43 -23.87
C GLU A 162 36.63 32.43 -24.70
N VAL A 163 37.11 31.26 -25.13
CA VAL A 163 38.26 31.17 -26.04
C VAL A 163 37.96 31.91 -27.34
N ASN A 164 36.77 31.73 -27.92
CA ASN A 164 36.39 32.43 -29.15
C ASN A 164 36.36 33.95 -28.96
N ARG A 165 35.80 34.44 -27.84
CA ARG A 165 35.82 35.87 -27.49
C ARG A 165 37.24 36.44 -27.40
N ARG A 166 38.18 35.68 -26.83
CA ARG A 166 39.59 36.09 -26.75
C ARG A 166 40.27 36.11 -28.12
N LEU A 167 39.99 35.13 -28.97
CA LEU A 167 40.48 35.10 -30.36
C LEU A 167 39.95 36.29 -31.16
N ASP A 168 38.67 36.62 -31.03
CA ASP A 168 38.05 37.79 -31.68
C ASP A 168 38.71 39.09 -31.21
N HIS A 169 38.96 39.22 -29.90
CA HIS A 169 39.66 40.39 -29.34
C HIS A 169 41.09 40.52 -29.86
N LEU A 170 41.89 39.43 -29.79
CA LEU A 170 43.27 39.43 -30.28
C LEU A 170 43.34 39.73 -31.77
N SER A 171 42.43 39.16 -32.57
CA SER A 171 42.30 39.48 -34.00
C SER A 171 42.06 40.97 -34.21
N GLY A 172 41.15 41.58 -33.42
CA GLY A 172 40.92 43.02 -33.46
C GLY A 172 42.15 43.86 -33.10
N VAL A 173 42.92 43.45 -32.10
CA VAL A 173 44.18 44.12 -31.71
C VAL A 173 45.23 44.02 -32.80
N ILE A 174 45.48 42.83 -33.34
CA ILE A 174 46.46 42.60 -34.41
C ILE A 174 46.11 43.45 -35.63
N VAL A 175 44.84 43.47 -36.02
CA VAL A 175 44.38 44.31 -37.14
C VAL A 175 44.58 45.79 -36.84
N ALA A 176 44.26 46.25 -35.63
CA ALA A 176 44.45 47.65 -35.25
C ALA A 176 45.93 48.06 -35.23
N GLU A 177 46.82 47.18 -34.77
CA GLU A 177 48.28 47.39 -34.84
C GLU A 177 48.77 47.41 -36.29
N ARG A 178 48.30 46.49 -37.13
CA ARG A 178 48.68 46.45 -38.55
C ARG A 178 48.26 47.71 -39.28
N VAL A 179 47.03 48.18 -39.07
CA VAL A 179 46.54 49.44 -39.64
C VAL A 179 47.37 50.63 -39.12
N ARG A 180 47.77 50.63 -37.84
CA ARG A 180 48.64 51.66 -37.28
C ARG A 180 50.02 51.69 -37.94
N GLU A 181 50.62 50.52 -38.19
CA GLU A 181 51.91 50.38 -38.89
C GLU A 181 51.82 50.91 -40.32
N GLU A 182 50.79 50.52 -41.06
CA GLU A 182 50.58 50.95 -42.46
C GLU A 182 50.30 52.46 -42.58
N MET A 183 49.69 53.05 -41.56
CA MET A 183 49.38 54.50 -41.51
C MET A 183 50.51 55.36 -40.93
N GLY A 184 51.72 54.80 -40.75
CA GLY A 184 52.91 55.58 -40.40
C GLY A 184 53.01 56.02 -38.93
N GLY A 185 52.36 55.32 -38.00
CA GLY A 185 52.64 55.43 -36.55
C GLY A 185 52.21 56.71 -35.84
N HIS A 186 51.54 57.67 -36.51
CA HIS A 186 51.04 58.87 -35.84
C HIS A 186 49.73 58.60 -35.10
N LEU A 187 49.74 58.87 -33.79
CA LEU A 187 48.61 58.74 -32.86
C LEU A 187 47.37 59.50 -33.36
N TRP A 188 46.46 58.79 -34.02
CA TRP A 188 45.07 59.23 -34.10
C TRP A 188 44.28 58.57 -32.96
N PRO A 189 43.48 59.32 -32.17
CA PRO A 189 42.63 58.71 -31.17
C PRO A 189 41.48 58.02 -31.93
N VAL A 190 41.61 56.73 -32.17
CA VAL A 190 40.55 55.92 -32.77
C VAL A 190 39.46 55.71 -31.71
N ARG A 191 38.64 56.74 -31.49
CA ARG A 191 37.28 56.55 -30.98
C ARG A 191 36.41 56.13 -32.16
N GLY A 192 36.21 54.81 -32.29
CA GLY A 192 35.10 54.26 -33.08
C GLY A 192 35.38 53.71 -34.48
N ALA A 193 36.63 53.41 -34.88
CA ALA A 193 36.84 52.67 -36.13
C ALA A 193 36.60 51.16 -35.92
N THR A 194 35.33 50.75 -36.01
CA THR A 194 34.90 49.35 -36.00
C THR A 194 34.94 48.69 -37.38
N THR A 195 35.42 49.36 -38.42
CA THR A 195 35.42 48.81 -39.78
C THR A 195 36.81 48.38 -40.20
N VAL A 196 37.21 47.19 -39.76
CA VAL A 196 38.23 46.38 -40.44
C VAL A 196 37.77 46.14 -41.88
N SER A 197 38.65 46.32 -42.88
CA SER A 197 38.30 46.04 -44.27
C SER A 197 37.80 44.60 -44.42
N ALA A 198 36.90 44.36 -45.38
CA ALA A 198 36.33 43.03 -45.60
C ALA A 198 37.44 41.99 -45.83
N ASP A 199 38.46 42.36 -46.59
CA ASP A 199 39.59 41.51 -46.97
C ASP A 199 40.42 41.05 -45.76
N VAL A 200 40.64 41.94 -44.78
CA VAL A 200 41.38 41.57 -43.55
C VAL A 200 40.53 40.67 -42.65
N ARG A 201 39.19 40.87 -42.61
CA ARG A 201 38.29 39.95 -41.90
C ARG A 201 38.23 38.57 -42.55
N GLU A 202 38.35 38.51 -43.87
CA GLU A 202 38.36 37.26 -44.63
C GLU A 202 39.67 36.49 -44.44
N ALA A 203 40.82 37.17 -44.54
CA ALA A 203 42.12 36.56 -44.30
C ALA A 203 42.26 35.98 -42.88
N VAL A 204 41.80 36.72 -41.85
CA VAL A 204 41.82 36.22 -40.47
C VAL A 204 40.85 35.06 -40.28
N ARG A 205 39.68 35.09 -40.92
CA ARG A 205 38.71 33.99 -40.87
C ARG A 205 39.30 32.70 -41.44
N ASP A 206 39.99 32.79 -42.58
CA ASP A 206 40.61 31.63 -43.23
C ASP A 206 41.74 31.04 -42.38
N GLU A 207 42.53 31.90 -41.72
CA GLU A 207 43.60 31.45 -40.82
C GLU A 207 43.06 30.79 -39.54
N VAL A 208 42.00 31.36 -38.95
CA VAL A 208 41.31 30.77 -37.79
C VAL A 208 40.67 29.43 -38.16
N GLU A 209 40.04 29.31 -39.32
CA GLU A 209 39.45 28.05 -39.76
C GLU A 209 40.54 27.01 -40.08
N GLY A 210 41.67 27.43 -40.66
CA GLY A 210 42.84 26.57 -40.84
C GLY A 210 43.46 26.09 -39.52
N LEU A 211 43.45 26.90 -38.47
CA LEU A 211 43.85 26.48 -37.12
C LEU A 211 42.84 25.53 -36.50
N ARG A 212 41.54 25.76 -36.69
CA ARG A 212 40.47 24.89 -36.20
C ARG A 212 40.53 23.50 -36.81
N VAL A 213 40.77 23.39 -38.11
CA VAL A 213 40.97 22.11 -38.81
C VAL A 213 42.19 21.38 -38.27
N ARG A 214 43.31 22.08 -38.06
CA ARG A 214 44.54 21.50 -37.49
C ARG A 214 44.33 21.02 -36.04
N LEU A 215 43.57 21.77 -35.24
CA LEU A 215 43.25 21.40 -33.86
C LEU A 215 42.33 20.17 -33.81
N HIS A 216 41.35 20.08 -34.72
CA HIS A 216 40.50 18.89 -34.86
C HIS A 216 41.28 17.65 -35.33
N ALA A 217 42.26 17.84 -36.21
CA ALA A 217 43.14 16.77 -36.68
C ALA A 217 44.16 16.33 -35.60
N ALA A 218 44.59 17.24 -34.73
CA ALA A 218 45.52 16.98 -33.63
C ALA A 218 44.83 16.51 -32.34
N ALA A 219 43.51 16.55 -32.27
CA ALA A 219 42.78 16.03 -31.12
C ALA A 219 43.03 14.52 -31.00
N PRO A 220 43.49 14.01 -29.83
CA PRO A 220 43.73 12.59 -29.67
C PRO A 220 42.41 11.84 -29.94
N ALA A 221 42.48 10.80 -30.79
CA ALA A 221 41.37 9.90 -31.02
C ALA A 221 40.77 9.51 -29.65
N PRO A 222 39.44 9.59 -29.47
CA PRO A 222 38.82 9.40 -28.17
C PRO A 222 39.22 8.03 -27.64
N ALA A 223 40.11 8.03 -26.64
CA ALA A 223 40.61 6.84 -26.00
C ALA A 223 39.42 6.11 -25.36
N LEU A 224 39.05 5.00 -25.99
CA LEU A 224 38.56 3.77 -25.34
C LEU A 224 37.65 3.96 -24.10
N GLY A 225 36.51 4.62 -24.29
CA GLY A 225 35.35 4.56 -23.38
C GLY A 225 34.05 4.10 -24.06
N ARG A 226 34.10 3.80 -25.37
CA ARG A 226 32.91 3.59 -26.22
C ARG A 226 32.28 2.20 -26.12
N GLY A 227 32.86 1.26 -25.38
CA GLY A 227 32.31 -0.10 -25.29
C GLY A 227 30.91 -0.14 -24.68
N LEU A 228 30.71 0.54 -23.55
CA LEU A 228 29.44 0.48 -22.82
C LEU A 228 28.39 1.42 -23.42
N PHE A 229 28.78 2.66 -23.71
CA PHE A 229 27.85 3.69 -24.16
C PHE A 229 27.34 3.44 -25.59
N ALA A 230 28.19 2.98 -26.52
CA ALA A 230 27.74 2.63 -27.87
C ALA A 230 26.87 1.36 -27.87
N ARG A 231 27.13 0.40 -26.97
CA ARG A 231 26.29 -0.79 -26.78
C ARG A 231 24.93 -0.45 -26.16
N MET A 232 24.90 0.43 -25.16
CA MET A 232 23.64 0.95 -24.59
C MET A 232 22.83 1.72 -25.62
N TRP A 233 23.47 2.59 -26.41
CA TRP A 233 22.78 3.37 -27.44
C TRP A 233 22.22 2.47 -28.55
N ALA A 234 22.99 1.48 -29.02
CA ALA A 234 22.52 0.51 -30.01
C ALA A 234 21.38 -0.38 -29.47
N ALA A 235 21.42 -0.78 -28.19
CA ALA A 235 20.36 -1.57 -27.57
C ALA A 235 19.06 -0.77 -27.37
N ALA A 236 19.15 0.52 -27.04
CA ALA A 236 18.01 1.39 -26.82
C ALA A 236 17.25 1.74 -28.11
N TRP A 237 17.92 1.72 -29.27
CA TRP A 237 17.31 2.09 -30.56
C TRP A 237 17.17 0.93 -31.56
N GLY A 238 17.74 -0.24 -31.27
CA GLY A 238 17.70 -1.41 -32.17
C GLY A 238 16.46 -2.31 -32.07
N LYS A 239 15.61 -2.15 -31.04
CA LYS A 239 14.41 -2.99 -30.83
C LYS A 239 13.10 -2.37 -31.32
N GLY A 240 13.17 -1.36 -32.18
CA GLY A 240 12.02 -0.65 -32.74
C GLY A 240 11.87 -0.78 -34.26
N ARG A 241 12.04 -1.97 -34.82
CA ARG A 241 11.57 -2.33 -36.17
C ARG A 241 10.98 -3.72 -36.17
#